data_AF-A0A426Z7L7-F1
#
_entry.id   AF-A0A426Z7L7-F1
#
_cell.length_a   1.000
_cell.length_b   1.000
_cell.length_c   1.000
_cell.angle_alpha   90.00
_cell.angle_beta   90.00
_cell.angle_gamma   90.00
#
_symmetry.space_group_name_H-M   'P 1'
#
loop_
_entity.id
_entity.type
_entity.pdbx_description
1 polymer ?
#
loop_
_entity_poly.entity_id
_entity_poly.type
_entity_poly.pdbx_seq_one_letter_code
_entity_poly.pdbx_strand_id
1 'polypeptide(L)'
;MHIYVSLLKQMAPEHLLATSAKLCAEILAAASDGLLNIDDVAGLSVLQSILKNIIYLQDALEILACKEMRIHPSRGSDSSEIDDDGGESAGSAVHAARGRVVTQVAKKNLIQIAVPVFIELKQLLQSKNSPLSGCLMECLRILLKDYKNEIDEILVADKQLQKELLYDIQKYETAKARSTVAEAIANVQRSESYCSPNGRSSTGMYSKVSEKLGTEGKIASAVADAAARAKVRSVLKEANQNLPTPPLRSMSVPKLKSMGNGGLTVSDRPTHILESLRRRQSFDSDEEK
;
A
#
# COMPACT_ATOMS: atom_id res chain seq x y z
N MET A 1 -5.45 -0.94 15.22
CA MET A 1 -5.70 -2.15 14.40
C MET A 1 -5.39 -3.51 15.04
N HIS A 2 -4.32 -3.69 15.83
CA HIS A 2 -3.97 -5.03 16.36
C HIS A 2 -5.10 -5.75 17.13
N ILE A 3 -5.91 -5.02 17.90
CA ILE A 3 -7.05 -5.58 18.64
C ILE A 3 -8.09 -6.18 17.69
N TYR A 4 -8.51 -5.42 16.66
CA TYR A 4 -9.46 -5.90 15.65
C TYR A 4 -8.93 -7.12 14.91
N VAL A 5 -7.65 -7.10 14.49
CA VAL A 5 -7.01 -8.23 13.82
C VAL A 5 -7.05 -9.49 14.69
N SER A 6 -6.72 -9.39 15.98
CA SER A 6 -6.76 -10.51 16.91
C SER A 6 -8.18 -11.08 17.09
N LEU A 7 -9.20 -10.21 17.15
CA LEU A 7 -10.59 -10.63 17.25
C LEU A 7 -11.06 -11.34 15.97
N LEU A 8 -10.79 -10.77 14.80
CA LEU A 8 -11.21 -11.33 13.50
C LEU A 8 -10.57 -12.71 13.22
N LYS A 9 -9.36 -12.95 13.76
CA LYS A 9 -8.70 -14.27 13.66
C LYS A 9 -9.45 -15.37 14.40
N GLN A 10 -10.14 -15.05 15.49
CA GLN A 10 -10.85 -16.03 16.33
C GLN A 10 -12.30 -16.26 15.89
N MET A 11 -12.89 -15.34 15.13
CA MET A 11 -14.27 -15.48 14.66
C MET A 11 -14.40 -16.61 13.64
N ALA A 12 -15.53 -17.32 13.62
CA ALA A 12 -15.87 -18.26 12.55
C ALA A 12 -16.22 -17.52 11.24
N PRO A 13 -16.10 -18.16 10.05
CA PRO A 13 -16.43 -17.54 8.76
C PRO A 13 -17.83 -16.94 8.67
N GLU A 14 -18.82 -17.56 9.32
CA GLU A 14 -20.20 -17.10 9.38
C GLU A 14 -20.33 -15.80 10.18
N HIS A 15 -19.56 -15.68 11.28
CA HIS A 15 -19.51 -14.47 12.10
C HIS A 15 -18.77 -13.33 11.40
N LEU A 16 -17.72 -13.63 10.63
CA LEU A 16 -17.09 -12.64 9.77
C LEU A 16 -18.07 -12.09 8.73
N LEU A 17 -18.80 -12.98 8.05
CA LEU A 17 -19.81 -12.58 7.09
C LEU A 17 -20.86 -11.67 7.71
N ALA A 18 -21.42 -12.07 8.85
CA ALA A 18 -22.38 -11.26 9.58
C ALA A 18 -21.81 -9.91 10.03
N THR A 19 -20.56 -9.89 10.50
CA THR A 19 -19.88 -8.65 10.90
C THR A 19 -19.68 -7.71 9.71
N SER A 20 -19.18 -8.22 8.58
CA SER A 20 -19.02 -7.43 7.36
C SER A 20 -20.35 -6.85 6.86
N ALA A 21 -21.42 -7.65 6.90
CA ALA A 21 -22.76 -7.20 6.53
C ALA A 21 -23.26 -6.07 7.44
N LYS A 22 -23.05 -6.19 8.75
CA LYS A 22 -23.43 -5.15 9.72
C LYS A 22 -22.62 -3.87 9.55
N LEU A 23 -21.30 -3.95 9.34
CA LEU A 23 -20.49 -2.76 9.06
C LEU A 23 -21.01 -2.02 7.83
N CYS A 24 -21.34 -2.73 6.75
CA CYS A 24 -21.93 -2.14 5.56
C CYS A 24 -23.31 -1.51 5.83
N ALA A 25 -24.22 -2.26 6.47
CA ALA A 25 -25.61 -1.86 6.64
C ALA A 25 -25.86 -0.82 7.73
N GLU A 26 -25.05 -0.82 8.80
CA GLU A 26 -25.25 0.08 9.95
C GLU A 26 -24.34 1.30 9.89
N ILE A 27 -23.07 1.13 9.48
CA ILE A 27 -22.09 2.22 9.51
C ILE A 27 -21.99 2.90 8.15
N LEU A 28 -21.65 2.13 7.11
CA LEU A 28 -21.39 2.72 5.79
C LEU A 28 -22.69 3.25 5.17
N ALA A 29 -23.82 2.55 5.33
CA ALA A 29 -25.12 3.03 4.86
C ALA A 29 -25.57 4.29 5.61
N ALA A 30 -25.41 4.34 6.94
CA ALA A 30 -25.71 5.56 7.70
C ALA A 30 -24.82 6.74 7.28
N ALA A 31 -23.58 6.48 6.87
CA ALA A 31 -22.73 7.51 6.28
C ALA A 31 -23.23 7.95 4.90
N SER A 32 -23.57 7.02 3.99
CA SER A 32 -24.05 7.35 2.64
C SER A 32 -25.38 8.09 2.65
N ASP A 33 -26.26 7.78 3.60
CA ASP A 33 -27.54 8.46 3.83
C ASP A 33 -27.38 9.85 4.46
N GLY A 34 -26.18 10.23 4.87
CA GLY A 34 -25.88 11.51 5.50
C GLY A 34 -26.32 11.61 6.98
N LEU A 35 -26.66 10.48 7.62
CA LEU A 35 -26.94 10.43 9.06
C LEU A 35 -25.68 10.66 9.89
N LEU A 36 -24.53 10.21 9.38
CA LEU A 36 -23.22 10.60 9.92
C LEU A 36 -22.75 11.84 9.19
N ASN A 37 -22.86 12.99 9.84
CA ASN A 37 -22.39 14.24 9.27
C ASN A 37 -20.85 14.26 9.24
N ILE A 38 -20.29 14.30 8.02
CA ILE A 38 -18.86 14.19 7.74
C ILE A 38 -18.24 15.56 7.39
N ASP A 39 -19.03 16.63 7.24
CA ASP A 39 -18.59 17.91 6.63
C ASP A 39 -19.04 19.21 7.33
N ASP A 40 -19.72 19.18 8.49
CA ASP A 40 -20.35 20.41 9.02
C ASP A 40 -19.39 21.43 9.69
N VAL A 41 -19.01 22.47 8.95
CA VAL A 41 -18.07 23.53 9.39
C VAL A 41 -18.76 24.58 10.27
N ALA A 42 -19.51 24.16 11.30
CA ALA A 42 -20.22 25.08 12.19
C ALA A 42 -19.95 24.76 13.68
N GLY A 43 -18.79 25.23 14.18
CA GLY A 43 -18.49 25.29 15.62
C GLY A 43 -17.62 24.17 16.18
N LEU A 44 -16.81 24.49 17.20
CA LEU A 44 -15.78 23.61 17.80
C LEU A 44 -16.33 22.30 18.39
N SER A 45 -17.57 22.30 18.93
CA SER A 45 -18.23 21.08 19.41
C SER A 45 -18.65 20.14 18.26
N VAL A 46 -19.00 20.72 17.11
CA VAL A 46 -19.37 19.98 15.89
C VAL A 46 -18.12 19.44 15.20
N LEU A 47 -17.01 20.18 15.20
CA LEU A 47 -15.72 19.69 14.68
C LEU A 47 -15.23 18.43 15.40
N GLN A 48 -15.41 18.33 16.72
CA GLN A 48 -15.07 17.11 17.46
C GLN A 48 -15.98 15.94 17.09
N SER A 49 -17.27 16.20 16.82
CA SER A 49 -18.21 15.19 16.34
C SER A 49 -17.84 14.69 14.94
N ILE A 50 -17.48 15.60 14.03
CA ILE A 50 -17.06 15.28 12.66
C ILE A 50 -15.78 14.46 12.66
N LEU A 51 -14.78 14.88 13.44
CA LEU A 51 -13.52 14.13 13.52
C LEU A 51 -13.78 12.71 14.03
N LYS A 52 -14.67 12.53 15.02
CA LYS A 52 -15.09 11.20 15.49
C LYS A 52 -15.78 10.40 14.38
N ASN A 53 -16.70 10.99 13.63
CA ASN A 53 -17.39 10.30 12.52
C ASN A 53 -16.43 9.90 11.40
N ILE A 54 -15.47 10.77 11.05
CA ILE A 54 -14.43 10.48 10.06
C ILE A 54 -13.57 9.30 10.52
N ILE A 55 -13.09 9.33 11.77
CA ILE A 55 -12.27 8.24 12.33
C ILE A 55 -13.09 6.95 12.40
N TYR A 56 -14.35 7.01 12.83
CA TYR A 56 -15.23 5.85 12.93
C TYR A 56 -15.48 5.20 11.56
N LEU A 57 -15.74 6.00 10.53
CA LEU A 57 -15.91 5.51 9.17
C LEU A 57 -14.60 4.97 8.59
N GLN A 58 -13.48 5.63 8.88
CA GLN A 58 -12.15 5.15 8.50
C GLN A 58 -11.83 3.79 9.13
N ASP A 59 -12.09 3.63 10.44
CA ASP A 59 -11.91 2.36 11.15
C ASP A 59 -12.78 1.26 10.54
N ALA A 60 -14.05 1.54 10.22
CA ALA A 60 -14.94 0.58 9.59
C ALA A 60 -14.41 0.12 8.21
N LEU A 61 -13.93 1.06 7.39
CA LEU A 61 -13.29 0.76 6.10
C LEU A 61 -12.01 -0.06 6.27
N GLU A 62 -11.18 0.27 7.27
CA GLU A 62 -9.94 -0.45 7.54
C GLU A 62 -10.20 -1.86 8.06
N ILE A 63 -11.22 -2.05 8.90
CA ILE A 63 -11.68 -3.37 9.39
C ILE A 63 -12.18 -4.22 8.22
N LEU A 64 -12.99 -3.65 7.32
CA LEU A 64 -13.45 -4.34 6.10
C LEU A 64 -12.28 -4.72 5.17
N ALA A 65 -11.25 -3.88 5.11
CA ALA A 65 -10.04 -4.12 4.34
C ALA A 65 -9.05 -5.11 4.98
N CYS A 66 -9.31 -5.59 6.21
CA CYS A 66 -8.41 -6.52 6.88
C CYS A 66 -8.38 -7.88 6.16
N LYS A 67 -7.21 -8.52 6.12
CA LYS A 67 -7.05 -9.84 5.47
C LYS A 67 -7.86 -10.91 6.19
N GLU A 68 -8.00 -10.75 7.49
CA GLU A 68 -8.70 -11.61 8.43
C GLU A 68 -10.23 -11.57 8.24
N MET A 69 -10.76 -10.48 7.67
CA MET A 69 -12.19 -10.36 7.31
C MET A 69 -12.55 -11.23 6.09
N ARG A 70 -11.56 -11.64 5.28
CA ARG A 70 -11.80 -12.40 4.05
C ARG A 70 -12.14 -13.85 4.35
N ILE A 71 -13.25 -14.30 3.80
CA ILE A 71 -13.74 -15.66 3.93
C ILE A 71 -13.04 -16.53 2.88
N HIS A 72 -11.93 -17.16 3.28
CA HIS A 72 -11.25 -18.15 2.47
C HIS A 72 -11.76 -19.56 2.75
N PRO A 73 -11.96 -20.40 1.71
CA PRO A 73 -12.34 -21.81 1.90
C PRO A 73 -11.30 -22.63 2.68
N SER A 74 -10.06 -22.15 2.80
CA SER A 74 -8.95 -22.83 3.49
C SER A 74 -8.83 -22.52 5.00
N ARG A 75 -9.68 -21.66 5.59
CA ARG A 75 -9.54 -21.25 7.01
C ARG A 75 -9.98 -22.31 8.03
N GLY A 76 -10.23 -23.54 7.59
CA GLY A 76 -10.77 -24.63 8.42
C GLY A 76 -9.76 -25.70 8.85
N SER A 77 -8.47 -25.58 8.54
CA SER A 77 -7.52 -26.69 8.74
C SER A 77 -6.75 -26.70 10.06
N ASP A 78 -6.71 -25.60 10.83
CA ASP A 78 -5.73 -25.46 11.93
C ASP A 78 -6.37 -25.40 13.33
N SER A 79 -7.55 -26.01 13.52
CA SER A 79 -8.16 -26.12 14.85
C SER A 79 -8.82 -27.48 15.05
N SER A 80 -7.99 -28.51 15.15
CA SER A 80 -8.33 -29.76 15.85
C SER A 80 -7.05 -30.59 16.04
N GLU A 81 -6.17 -30.16 16.95
CA GLU A 81 -5.28 -31.10 17.62
C GLU A 81 -6.03 -31.67 18.84
N ILE A 82 -6.84 -32.70 18.61
CA ILE A 82 -7.06 -33.76 19.58
C ILE A 82 -7.04 -35.06 18.76
N ASP A 83 -5.98 -35.81 19.00
CA ASP A 83 -5.72 -37.19 18.58
C ASP A 83 -6.96 -38.08 18.85
N ASP A 84 -7.53 -38.69 17.82
CA ASP A 84 -7.99 -40.08 17.92
C ASP A 84 -8.13 -40.74 16.53
N ASP A 85 -7.80 -42.01 16.56
CA ASP A 85 -7.55 -42.99 15.50
C ASP A 85 -8.65 -43.15 14.42
N GLY A 86 -8.21 -43.38 13.17
CA GLY A 86 -8.95 -44.13 12.14
C GLY A 86 -10.28 -43.56 11.59
N GLY A 87 -10.24 -42.81 10.48
CA GLY A 87 -11.47 -42.52 9.72
C GLY A 87 -11.34 -41.49 8.61
N GLU A 88 -10.79 -41.88 7.47
CA GLU A 88 -10.84 -41.10 6.24
C GLU A 88 -12.28 -40.91 5.70
N SER A 89 -12.60 -39.67 5.26
CA SER A 89 -13.54 -39.37 4.16
C SER A 89 -15.03 -39.00 4.39
N ALA A 90 -15.43 -38.39 5.52
CA ALA A 90 -16.76 -37.72 5.60
C ALA A 90 -16.74 -36.30 6.17
N GLY A 91 -16.01 -36.05 7.27
CA GLY A 91 -15.95 -34.72 7.91
C GLY A 91 -15.32 -33.65 7.02
N SER A 92 -14.21 -33.97 6.36
CA SER A 92 -13.49 -33.03 5.48
C SER A 92 -14.33 -32.56 4.27
N ALA A 93 -15.14 -33.46 3.69
CA ALA A 93 -16.03 -33.12 2.58
C ALA A 93 -17.17 -32.17 3.00
N VAL A 94 -17.72 -32.35 4.21
CA VAL A 94 -18.77 -31.49 4.77
C VAL A 94 -18.22 -30.10 5.12
N HIS A 95 -17.02 -30.01 5.70
CA HIS A 95 -16.38 -28.72 5.98
C HIS A 95 -16.02 -27.97 4.70
N ALA A 96 -15.48 -28.66 3.69
CA ALA A 96 -15.23 -28.07 2.38
C ALA A 96 -16.54 -27.62 1.68
N ALA A 97 -17.62 -28.38 1.81
CA ALA A 97 -18.93 -28.00 1.29
C ALA A 97 -19.51 -26.77 2.01
N ARG A 98 -19.39 -26.71 3.34
CA ARG A 98 -19.79 -25.53 4.13
C ARG A 98 -19.00 -24.29 3.74
N GLY A 99 -17.67 -24.40 3.61
CA GLY A 99 -16.83 -23.29 3.17
C GLY A 99 -17.27 -22.72 1.80
N ARG A 100 -17.59 -23.59 0.83
CA ARG A 100 -18.12 -23.16 -0.48
C ARG A 100 -19.45 -22.42 -0.37
N VAL A 101 -20.37 -22.88 0.49
CA VAL A 101 -21.64 -22.18 0.71
C VAL A 101 -21.40 -20.80 1.32
N VAL A 102 -20.55 -20.69 2.35
CA VAL A 102 -20.28 -19.40 3.00
C VAL A 102 -19.63 -18.42 2.00
N THR A 103 -18.71 -18.86 1.15
CA THR A 103 -18.13 -18.01 0.09
C THR A 103 -19.20 -17.52 -0.90
N GLN A 104 -20.16 -18.38 -1.29
CA GLN A 104 -21.25 -17.96 -2.18
C GLN A 104 -22.20 -16.96 -1.51
N VAL A 105 -22.52 -17.15 -0.22
CA VAL A 105 -23.31 -16.17 0.54
C VAL A 105 -22.53 -14.86 0.72
N ALA A 106 -21.22 -14.92 0.89
CA ALA A 106 -20.36 -13.74 0.92
C ALA A 106 -20.38 -12.96 -0.39
N LYS A 107 -20.31 -13.64 -1.55
CA LYS A 107 -20.50 -13.00 -2.87
C LYS A 107 -21.88 -12.34 -2.98
N LYS A 108 -22.95 -13.02 -2.54
CA LYS A 108 -24.30 -12.44 -2.54
C LYS A 108 -24.41 -11.22 -1.63
N ASN A 109 -23.85 -11.27 -0.42
CA ASN A 109 -23.78 -10.14 0.49
C ASN A 109 -23.02 -8.96 -0.12
N LEU A 110 -21.88 -9.22 -0.75
CA LEU A 110 -21.09 -8.22 -1.46
C LEU A 110 -21.93 -7.52 -2.54
N ILE A 111 -22.63 -8.28 -3.38
CA ILE A 111 -23.43 -7.74 -4.48
C ILE A 111 -24.68 -7.00 -3.98
N GLN A 112 -25.41 -7.55 -3.02
CA GLN A 112 -26.73 -7.04 -2.63
C GLN A 112 -26.66 -5.94 -1.56
N ILE A 113 -25.68 -6.01 -0.65
CA ILE A 113 -25.58 -5.09 0.49
C ILE A 113 -24.39 -4.15 0.28
N ALA A 114 -23.20 -4.69 0.07
CA ALA A 114 -22.00 -3.86 0.12
C ALA A 114 -21.85 -2.97 -1.12
N VAL A 115 -22.02 -3.50 -2.34
CA VAL A 115 -21.80 -2.75 -3.60
C VAL A 115 -22.71 -1.51 -3.71
N PRO A 116 -24.03 -1.59 -3.48
CA PRO A 116 -24.89 -0.40 -3.52
C PRO A 116 -24.43 0.69 -2.55
N VAL A 117 -24.16 0.30 -1.29
CA VAL A 117 -23.66 1.21 -0.25
C VAL A 117 -22.32 1.83 -0.64
N PHE A 118 -21.39 1.03 -1.19
CA PHE A 118 -20.09 1.53 -1.63
C PHE A 118 -20.20 2.54 -2.78
N ILE A 119 -21.12 2.34 -3.73
CA ILE A 119 -21.34 3.26 -4.84
C ILE A 119 -21.91 4.59 -4.32
N GLU A 120 -22.93 4.53 -3.46
CA GLU A 120 -23.53 5.71 -2.86
C GLU A 120 -22.53 6.48 -2.00
N LEU A 121 -21.79 5.77 -1.15
CA LEU A 121 -20.74 6.35 -0.33
C LEU A 121 -19.64 6.99 -1.18
N LYS A 122 -19.23 6.36 -2.28
CA LYS A 122 -18.26 6.95 -3.21
C LYS A 122 -18.75 8.27 -3.77
N GLN A 123 -19.99 8.32 -4.26
CA GLN A 123 -20.58 9.55 -4.81
C GLN A 123 -20.66 10.65 -3.75
N LEU A 124 -21.07 10.31 -2.52
CA LEU A 124 -21.10 11.24 -1.41
C LEU A 124 -19.69 11.79 -1.11
N LEU A 125 -18.70 10.93 -0.86
CA LEU A 125 -17.35 11.36 -0.52
C LEU A 125 -16.70 12.19 -1.64
N GLN A 126 -16.99 11.89 -2.91
CA GLN A 126 -16.53 12.70 -4.05
C GLN A 126 -17.21 14.06 -4.12
N SER A 127 -18.54 14.12 -3.93
CA SER A 127 -19.28 15.40 -3.92
C SER A 127 -18.78 16.35 -2.83
N LYS A 128 -18.24 15.79 -1.75
CA LYS A 128 -17.74 16.51 -0.57
C LYS A 128 -16.23 16.74 -0.58
N ASN A 129 -15.51 16.21 -1.57
CA ASN A 129 -14.04 16.20 -1.61
C ASN A 129 -13.41 15.66 -0.31
N SER A 130 -14.05 14.63 0.27
CA SER A 130 -13.64 14.07 1.55
C SER A 130 -12.30 13.33 1.44
N PRO A 131 -11.40 13.44 2.43
CA PRO A 131 -10.14 12.69 2.47
C PRO A 131 -10.35 11.16 2.56
N LEU A 132 -11.55 10.70 2.93
CA LEU A 132 -11.88 9.28 3.05
C LEU A 132 -12.06 8.58 1.70
N SER A 133 -12.14 9.33 0.60
CA SER A 133 -12.24 8.76 -0.76
C SER A 133 -11.10 7.77 -1.06
N GLY A 134 -9.87 8.09 -0.61
CA GLY A 134 -8.72 7.19 -0.76
C GLY A 134 -8.86 5.91 0.07
N CYS A 135 -9.35 6.02 1.31
CA CYS A 135 -9.61 4.87 2.19
C CYS A 135 -10.69 3.96 1.61
N LEU A 136 -11.73 4.54 1.01
CA LEU A 136 -12.82 3.81 0.36
C LEU A 136 -12.30 3.00 -0.84
N MET A 137 -11.57 3.64 -1.74
CA MET A 137 -11.01 2.98 -2.94
C MET A 137 -10.02 1.87 -2.56
N GLU A 138 -9.20 2.10 -1.54
CA GLU A 138 -8.29 1.09 -1.00
C GLU A 138 -9.06 -0.12 -0.43
N CYS A 139 -10.13 0.12 0.32
CA CYS A 139 -11.01 -0.92 0.85
C CYS A 139 -11.65 -1.75 -0.29
N LEU A 140 -12.26 -1.08 -1.28
CA LEU A 140 -12.85 -1.72 -2.45
C LEU A 140 -11.83 -2.56 -3.23
N ARG A 141 -10.63 -2.02 -3.47
CA ARG A 141 -9.53 -2.74 -4.12
C ARG A 141 -9.16 -4.00 -3.36
N ILE A 142 -9.11 -3.96 -2.03
CA ILE A 142 -8.76 -5.12 -1.21
C ILE A 142 -9.88 -6.16 -1.19
N LEU A 143 -11.15 -5.73 -1.09
CA LEU A 143 -12.32 -6.61 -1.08
C LEU A 143 -12.50 -7.32 -2.43
N LEU A 144 -12.30 -6.61 -3.53
CA LEU A 144 -12.59 -7.11 -4.89
C LEU A 144 -11.41 -7.79 -5.58
N LYS A 145 -10.20 -7.74 -5.02
CA LYS A 145 -9.01 -8.37 -5.64
C LYS A 145 -9.15 -9.89 -5.86
N ASP A 146 -10.03 -10.57 -5.13
CA ASP A 146 -10.25 -12.02 -5.27
C ASP A 146 -11.28 -12.35 -6.35
N TYR A 147 -12.10 -11.37 -6.72
CA TYR A 147 -13.22 -11.51 -7.64
C TYR A 147 -12.93 -10.91 -9.01
N LYS A 148 -11.66 -10.79 -9.43
CA LYS A 148 -11.30 -10.11 -10.70
C LYS A 148 -11.98 -10.69 -11.93
N ASN A 149 -12.19 -12.00 -11.95
CA ASN A 149 -12.84 -12.70 -13.07
C ASN A 149 -14.35 -12.43 -13.10
N GLU A 150 -14.92 -12.01 -11.97
CA GLU A 150 -16.35 -11.80 -11.74
C GLU A 150 -16.67 -10.32 -11.49
N ILE A 151 -15.68 -9.42 -11.57
CA ILE A 151 -15.83 -8.00 -11.22
C ILE A 151 -16.85 -7.32 -12.13
N ASP A 152 -16.93 -7.77 -13.38
CA ASP A 152 -17.88 -7.32 -14.39
C ASP A 152 -19.33 -7.66 -14.02
N GLU A 153 -19.56 -8.81 -13.36
CA GLU A 153 -20.86 -9.22 -12.85
C GLU A 153 -21.23 -8.50 -11.55
N ILE A 154 -20.23 -8.22 -10.71
CA ILE A 154 -20.43 -7.60 -9.40
C ILE A 154 -20.73 -6.11 -9.53
N LEU A 155 -20.06 -5.41 -10.47
CA LEU A 155 -20.16 -3.95 -10.64
C LEU A 155 -20.96 -3.53 -11.89
N VAL A 156 -22.00 -4.29 -12.24
CA VAL A 156 -22.88 -3.97 -13.38
C VAL A 156 -23.50 -2.58 -13.26
N ALA A 157 -23.80 -2.14 -12.04
CA ALA A 157 -24.41 -0.84 -11.76
C ALA A 157 -23.47 0.36 -12.01
N ASP A 158 -22.15 0.18 -11.94
CA ASP A 158 -21.17 1.25 -12.14
C ASP A 158 -19.95 0.77 -12.95
N LYS A 159 -20.06 0.89 -14.27
CA LYS A 159 -19.01 0.53 -15.23
C LYS A 159 -17.76 1.40 -15.11
N GLN A 160 -17.88 2.60 -14.55
CA GLN A 160 -16.72 3.48 -14.38
C GLN A 160 -15.90 3.03 -13.17
N LEU A 161 -16.55 2.77 -12.04
CA LEU A 161 -15.92 2.19 -10.87
C LEU A 161 -15.30 0.82 -11.17
N GLN A 162 -15.95 0.00 -11.99
CA GLN A 162 -15.42 -1.27 -12.49
C GLN A 162 -14.05 -1.09 -13.17
N LYS A 163 -13.95 -0.15 -14.13
CA LYS A 163 -12.69 0.12 -14.86
C LYS A 163 -11.61 0.70 -13.95
N GLU A 164 -12.00 1.60 -13.05
CA GLU A 164 -11.12 2.21 -12.05
C GLU A 164 -10.48 1.13 -11.16
N LEU A 165 -11.30 0.23 -10.61
CA LEU A 165 -10.82 -0.84 -9.75
C LEU A 165 -9.98 -1.88 -10.48
N LEU A 166 -10.34 -2.24 -11.71
CA LEU A 166 -9.55 -3.19 -12.50
C LEU A 166 -8.13 -2.64 -12.75
N TYR A 167 -8.05 -1.35 -13.07
CA TYR A 167 -6.78 -0.66 -13.23
C TYR A 167 -5.99 -0.62 -11.92
N ASP A 168 -6.61 -0.23 -10.81
CA ASP A 168 -5.95 -0.12 -9.52
C ASP A 168 -5.47 -1.47 -8.98
N ILE A 169 -6.26 -2.53 -9.13
CA ILE A 169 -5.87 -3.90 -8.79
C ILE A 169 -4.65 -4.30 -9.63
N GLN A 170 -4.68 -4.08 -10.94
CA GLN A 170 -3.56 -4.43 -11.82
C GLN A 170 -2.29 -3.63 -11.48
N LYS A 171 -2.43 -2.32 -11.26
CA LYS A 171 -1.34 -1.42 -10.88
C LYS A 171 -0.73 -1.80 -9.54
N TYR A 172 -1.56 -2.12 -8.54
CA TYR A 172 -1.08 -2.58 -7.24
C TYR A 172 -0.29 -3.89 -7.35
N GLU A 173 -0.79 -4.85 -8.12
CA GLU A 173 -0.11 -6.14 -8.28
C GLU A 173 1.21 -6.04 -9.02
N THR A 174 1.28 -5.20 -10.05
CA THR A 174 2.55 -4.94 -10.75
C THR A 174 3.54 -4.21 -9.85
N ALA A 175 3.09 -3.24 -9.05
CA ALA A 175 3.93 -2.56 -8.05
C ALA A 175 4.44 -3.53 -6.97
N LYS A 176 3.56 -4.40 -6.46
CA LYS A 176 3.92 -5.42 -5.46
C LYS A 176 4.92 -6.43 -6.04
N ALA A 177 4.71 -6.91 -7.27
CA ALA A 177 5.66 -7.78 -7.97
C ALA A 177 7.03 -7.10 -8.13
N ARG A 178 7.06 -5.82 -8.51
CA ARG A 178 8.32 -5.06 -8.60
C ARG A 178 9.02 -4.90 -7.26
N SER A 179 8.27 -4.62 -6.19
CA SER A 179 8.83 -4.46 -4.83
C SER A 179 9.43 -5.78 -4.32
N THR A 180 8.70 -6.89 -4.48
CA THR A 180 9.17 -8.23 -4.05
C THR A 180 10.43 -8.66 -4.79
N VAL A 181 10.51 -8.41 -6.10
CA VAL A 181 11.72 -8.66 -6.89
C VAL A 181 12.87 -7.75 -6.45
N ALA A 182 12.62 -6.46 -6.22
CA ALA A 182 13.65 -5.53 -5.74
C ALA A 182 14.22 -5.94 -4.38
N GLU A 183 13.36 -6.37 -3.45
CA GLU A 183 13.76 -6.88 -2.15
C GLU A 183 14.56 -8.19 -2.26
N ALA A 184 14.12 -9.13 -3.11
CA ALA A 184 14.85 -10.37 -3.35
C ALA A 184 16.26 -10.12 -3.93
N ILE A 185 16.39 -9.19 -4.89
CA ILE A 185 17.68 -8.77 -5.44
C ILE A 185 18.56 -8.16 -4.34
N ALA A 186 18.02 -7.26 -3.51
CA ALA A 186 18.77 -6.64 -2.42
C ALA A 186 19.27 -7.68 -1.40
N ASN A 187 18.45 -8.69 -1.10
CA ASN A 187 18.83 -9.78 -0.20
C ASN A 187 19.92 -10.68 -0.80
N VAL A 188 19.86 -11.00 -2.10
CA VAL A 188 20.93 -11.75 -2.77
C VAL A 188 22.24 -10.94 -2.79
N GLN A 189 22.17 -9.65 -3.10
CA GLN A 189 23.35 -8.76 -3.06
C GLN A 189 23.99 -8.70 -1.67
N ARG A 190 23.19 -8.61 -0.60
CA ARG A 190 23.70 -8.61 0.78
C ARG A 190 24.41 -9.92 1.12
N SER A 191 23.91 -11.07 0.64
CA SER A 191 24.55 -12.36 0.86
C SER A 191 25.88 -12.54 0.09
N GLU A 192 26.02 -11.89 -1.07
CA GLU A 192 27.24 -11.96 -1.90
C GLU A 192 28.33 -10.93 -1.50
N SER A 193 28.01 -9.98 -0.62
CA SER A 193 28.96 -8.98 -0.08
C SER A 193 30.12 -9.57 0.73
N TYR A 194 30.04 -10.84 1.13
CA TYR A 194 31.09 -11.55 1.87
C TYR A 194 32.09 -12.30 0.96
N CYS A 195 31.99 -12.16 -0.38
CA CYS A 195 32.88 -12.81 -1.35
C CYS A 195 33.66 -11.80 -2.20
N SER A 196 34.90 -12.17 -2.53
CA SER A 196 35.85 -11.36 -3.31
C SER A 196 35.30 -10.92 -4.69
N PRO A 197 35.73 -9.76 -5.23
CA PRO A 197 35.07 -9.09 -6.37
C PRO A 197 35.25 -9.77 -7.74
N ASN A 198 36.17 -10.73 -7.85
CA ASN A 198 36.53 -11.35 -9.13
C ASN A 198 35.50 -12.41 -9.54
N GLY A 199 34.39 -11.99 -10.17
CA GLY A 199 33.48 -12.91 -10.86
C GLY A 199 31.98 -12.62 -10.78
N ARG A 200 31.55 -11.44 -10.34
CA ARG A 200 30.11 -11.11 -10.23
C ARG A 200 29.44 -11.05 -11.61
N SER A 201 28.83 -12.16 -12.05
CA SER A 201 27.97 -12.18 -13.22
C SER A 201 26.57 -11.67 -12.85
N SER A 202 26.17 -10.54 -13.42
CA SER A 202 24.82 -10.00 -13.26
C SER A 202 23.76 -10.99 -13.72
N THR A 203 24.06 -11.80 -14.74
CA THR A 203 23.18 -12.85 -15.29
C THR A 203 22.84 -13.93 -14.26
N GLY A 204 23.80 -14.35 -13.43
CA GLY A 204 23.57 -15.36 -12.40
C GLY A 204 22.61 -14.90 -11.29
N MET A 205 22.68 -13.62 -10.92
CA MET A 205 21.85 -13.04 -9.87
C MET A 205 20.35 -13.09 -10.21
N TYR A 206 19.96 -12.69 -11.43
CA TYR A 206 18.56 -12.69 -11.85
C TYR A 206 18.01 -14.11 -12.06
N SER A 207 18.84 -15.08 -12.46
CA SER A 207 18.45 -16.49 -12.53
C SER A 207 18.08 -17.05 -11.15
N LYS A 208 18.90 -16.77 -10.13
CA LYS A 208 18.67 -17.17 -8.74
C LYS A 208 17.42 -16.51 -8.14
N VAL A 209 17.14 -15.26 -8.49
CA VAL A 209 15.90 -14.57 -8.08
C VAL A 209 14.67 -15.18 -8.76
N SER A 210 14.78 -15.52 -10.05
CA SER A 210 13.69 -16.19 -10.79
C SER A 210 13.39 -17.59 -10.26
N GLU A 211 14.40 -18.37 -9.89
CA GLU A 211 14.21 -19.68 -9.26
C GLU A 211 13.55 -19.56 -7.88
N LYS A 212 13.92 -18.54 -7.10
CA LYS A 212 13.41 -18.34 -5.74
C LYS A 212 11.98 -17.80 -5.68
N LEU A 213 11.62 -16.91 -6.61
CA LEU A 213 10.29 -16.27 -6.63
C LEU A 213 9.30 -16.96 -7.59
N GLY A 214 9.77 -17.91 -8.39
CA GLY A 214 8.97 -18.62 -9.39
C GLY A 214 8.75 -17.82 -10.67
N THR A 215 8.17 -18.50 -11.66
CA THR A 215 7.91 -17.98 -13.01
C THR A 215 6.46 -17.54 -13.20
N GLU A 216 5.77 -17.13 -12.13
CA GLU A 216 4.45 -16.51 -12.27
C GLU A 216 4.54 -15.23 -13.11
N GLY A 217 3.64 -15.05 -14.08
CA GLY A 217 3.82 -14.09 -15.18
C GLY A 217 4.19 -12.66 -14.78
N LYS A 218 3.58 -12.11 -13.71
CA LYS A 218 3.90 -10.75 -13.23
C LYS A 218 5.27 -10.67 -12.54
N ILE A 219 5.66 -11.71 -11.82
CA ILE A 219 6.96 -11.82 -11.16
C ILE A 219 8.04 -12.01 -12.22
N ALA A 220 7.84 -12.93 -13.17
CA ALA A 220 8.76 -13.16 -14.29
C ALA A 220 8.97 -11.88 -15.13
N SER A 221 7.88 -11.17 -15.45
CA SER A 221 7.97 -9.87 -16.14
C SER A 221 8.74 -8.83 -15.32
N ALA A 222 8.53 -8.75 -14.00
CA ALA A 222 9.26 -7.83 -13.14
C ALA A 222 10.76 -8.19 -13.00
N VAL A 223 11.11 -9.48 -12.95
CA VAL A 223 12.49 -9.96 -12.96
C VAL A 223 13.17 -9.62 -14.29
N ALA A 224 12.50 -9.85 -15.42
CA ALA A 224 13.00 -9.49 -16.74
C ALA A 224 13.21 -7.97 -16.88
N ASP A 225 12.24 -7.16 -16.44
CA ASP A 225 12.37 -5.69 -16.37
C ASP A 225 13.59 -5.26 -15.54
N ALA A 226 13.80 -5.89 -14.38
CA ALA A 226 14.92 -5.59 -13.50
C ALA A 226 16.27 -5.97 -14.14
N ALA A 227 16.36 -7.13 -14.78
CA ALA A 227 17.54 -7.58 -15.51
C ALA A 227 17.86 -6.64 -16.69
N ALA A 228 16.85 -6.25 -17.47
CA ALA A 228 17.00 -5.31 -18.58
C ALA A 228 17.51 -3.93 -18.10
N ARG A 229 16.92 -3.39 -17.02
CA ARG A 229 17.37 -2.12 -16.41
C ARG A 229 18.82 -2.20 -15.93
N ALA A 230 19.25 -3.33 -15.36
CA ALA A 230 20.63 -3.50 -14.93
C ALA A 230 21.60 -3.60 -16.10
N LYS A 231 21.22 -4.29 -17.19
CA LYS A 231 22.01 -4.32 -18.43
C LYS A 231 22.17 -2.92 -19.01
N VAL A 232 21.10 -2.13 -19.08
CA VAL A 232 21.14 -0.72 -19.52
C VAL A 232 22.09 0.11 -18.64
N ARG A 233 22.03 -0.03 -17.32
CA ARG A 233 22.96 0.66 -16.40
C ARG A 233 24.41 0.25 -16.62
N SER A 234 24.68 -1.02 -16.89
CA SER A 234 26.03 -1.53 -17.17
C SER A 234 26.59 -0.92 -18.46
N VAL A 235 25.78 -0.92 -19.54
CA VAL A 235 26.17 -0.33 -20.83
C VAL A 235 26.41 1.17 -20.72
N LEU A 236 25.54 1.90 -19.99
CA LEU A 236 25.74 3.33 -19.73
C LEU A 236 27.02 3.61 -18.92
N LYS A 237 27.36 2.74 -17.97
CA LYS A 237 28.60 2.85 -17.19
C LYS A 237 29.83 2.62 -18.06
N GLU A 238 29.80 1.61 -18.92
CA GLU A 238 30.86 1.32 -19.88
C GLU A 238 31.03 2.46 -20.90
N ALA A 239 29.94 2.98 -21.46
CA ALA A 239 29.97 4.14 -22.35
C ALA A 239 30.59 5.38 -21.68
N ASN A 240 30.27 5.63 -20.41
CA ASN A 240 30.87 6.73 -19.63
C ASN A 240 32.35 6.52 -19.28
N GLN A 241 32.85 5.27 -19.22
CA GLN A 241 34.28 5.02 -19.01
C GLN A 241 35.13 5.41 -20.23
N ASN A 242 34.53 5.36 -21.42
CA ASN A 242 35.20 5.70 -22.67
C ASN A 242 35.22 7.21 -22.98
N LEU A 243 34.54 8.04 -22.16
CA LEU A 243 34.69 9.50 -22.19
C LEU A 243 35.51 9.95 -20.97
N PRO A 244 36.64 10.66 -21.15
CA PRO A 244 37.32 11.26 -20.02
C PRO A 244 36.41 12.32 -19.39
N THR A 245 35.85 12.03 -18.21
CA THR A 245 35.20 13.06 -17.37
C THR A 245 36.27 14.11 -17.06
N PRO A 246 36.12 15.37 -17.51
CA PRO A 246 37.09 16.40 -17.23
C PRO A 246 37.19 16.56 -15.70
N PRO A 247 38.41 16.68 -15.14
CA PRO A 247 38.57 16.79 -13.70
C PRO A 247 37.83 18.04 -13.22
N LEU A 248 37.23 18.01 -12.02
CA LEU A 248 36.40 19.11 -11.50
C LEU A 248 37.12 20.48 -11.48
N ARG A 249 38.45 20.48 -11.46
CA ARG A 249 39.32 21.67 -11.60
C ARG A 249 39.29 22.34 -12.99
N SER A 250 38.82 21.62 -14.02
CA SER A 250 38.67 22.09 -15.40
C SER A 250 37.29 22.67 -15.66
N MET A 251 36.36 22.59 -14.70
CA MET A 251 35.05 23.24 -14.79
C MET A 251 35.18 24.69 -14.30
N SER A 252 34.82 25.63 -15.17
CA SER A 252 34.78 27.06 -14.85
C SER A 252 33.81 27.31 -13.68
N VAL A 253 34.34 27.60 -12.48
CA VAL A 253 33.52 28.16 -11.40
C VAL A 253 32.99 29.53 -11.86
N PRO A 254 31.69 29.84 -11.69
CA PRO A 254 31.15 31.16 -12.00
C PRO A 254 31.94 32.23 -11.23
N LYS A 255 32.67 33.09 -11.95
CA LYS A 255 33.44 34.17 -11.33
C LYS A 255 32.49 35.23 -10.80
N LEU A 256 32.30 35.26 -9.48
CA LEU A 256 31.69 36.40 -8.80
C LEU A 256 32.63 37.60 -8.93
N LYS A 257 32.16 38.66 -9.61
CA LYS A 257 32.89 39.91 -9.85
C LYS A 257 33.05 40.64 -8.51
N SER A 258 34.21 40.53 -7.88
CA SER A 258 34.60 41.40 -6.77
C SER A 258 34.92 42.79 -7.33
N MET A 259 34.06 43.77 -7.08
CA MET A 259 34.38 45.18 -7.31
C MET A 259 35.33 45.65 -6.20
N GLY A 260 36.62 45.63 -6.48
CA GLY A 260 37.62 46.36 -5.70
C GLY A 260 38.25 47.43 -6.57
N ASN A 261 37.86 48.68 -6.39
CA ASN A 261 38.63 49.83 -6.88
C ASN A 261 38.47 51.02 -5.93
N GLY A 262 39.56 51.30 -5.20
CA GLY A 262 40.04 52.64 -4.88
C GLY A 262 39.24 53.53 -3.91
N GLY A 263 39.89 53.88 -2.78
CA GLY A 263 39.83 55.25 -2.25
C GLY A 263 39.03 55.46 -0.96
N LEU A 264 39.79 55.76 0.11
CA LEU A 264 39.49 56.62 1.25
C LEU A 264 38.14 56.52 2.01
N THR A 265 38.33 56.31 3.32
CA THR A 265 37.64 56.94 4.47
C THR A 265 36.19 56.60 4.81
N VAL A 266 36.02 56.29 6.10
CA VAL A 266 34.86 56.51 6.97
C VAL A 266 33.80 55.40 7.01
N SER A 267 33.46 55.08 8.26
CA SER A 267 32.42 54.21 8.80
C SER A 267 31.29 53.80 7.87
N ASP A 268 31.00 52.50 7.78
CA ASP A 268 29.81 51.88 8.39
C ASP A 268 29.66 50.45 7.83
N ARG A 269 29.73 49.43 8.68
CA ARG A 269 29.68 48.02 8.27
C ARG A 269 28.35 47.45 8.78
N PRO A 270 27.35 47.16 7.94
CA PRO A 270 26.10 46.58 8.43
C PRO A 270 26.35 45.11 8.79
N THR A 271 26.44 44.83 10.09
CA THR A 271 26.65 43.50 10.68
C THR A 271 25.43 42.57 10.56
N HIS A 272 24.33 43.02 9.98
CA HIS A 272 23.03 42.34 10.05
C HIS A 272 22.82 41.20 9.02
N ILE A 273 23.74 40.99 8.07
CA ILE A 273 23.56 39.96 7.02
C ILE A 273 24.17 38.61 7.42
N LEU A 274 25.15 38.59 8.33
CA LEU A 274 25.87 37.36 8.70
C LEU A 274 25.23 36.58 9.86
N GLU A 275 24.16 37.09 10.47
CA GLU A 275 23.53 36.44 11.63
C GLU A 275 22.43 35.43 11.23
N SER A 276 21.90 35.51 10.00
CA SER A 276 20.77 34.68 9.56
C SER A 276 21.13 33.22 9.21
N LEU A 277 22.42 32.85 9.19
CA LEU A 277 22.86 31.48 8.86
C LEU A 277 23.43 30.69 10.05
N ARG A 278 23.55 31.30 11.25
CA ARG A 278 24.12 30.63 12.43
C ARG A 278 23.08 29.98 13.34
N ARG A 279 21.78 30.32 13.25
CA ARG A 279 20.72 29.58 13.96
C ARG A 279 20.30 28.33 13.19
N ARG A 280 21.16 27.32 13.17
CA ARG A 280 20.68 25.94 13.18
C ARG A 280 20.31 25.63 14.62
N GLN A 281 19.01 25.48 14.89
CA GLN A 281 18.51 24.92 16.14
C GLN A 281 19.20 23.57 16.38
N SER A 282 20.00 23.50 17.44
CA SER A 282 20.34 22.25 18.10
C SER A 282 19.06 21.71 18.74
N PHE A 283 18.62 20.52 18.30
CA PHE A 283 17.73 19.69 19.09
C PHE A 283 18.54 19.26 20.32
N ASP A 284 18.20 19.81 21.48
CA ASP A 284 18.67 19.31 22.77
C ASP A 284 17.63 18.29 23.24
N SER A 285 18.07 17.05 23.40
CA SER A 285 17.33 16.00 24.07
C SER A 285 17.62 16.15 25.55
N ASP A 286 16.64 16.57 26.34
CA ASP A 286 16.70 16.44 27.80
C ASP A 286 15.70 15.38 28.27
N GLU A 287 16.27 14.34 28.89
CA GLU A 287 15.59 13.38 29.73
C GLU A 287 15.19 14.01 31.08
N GLU A 288 14.09 13.48 31.63
CA GLU A 288 13.68 13.42 33.04
C GLU A 288 13.44 14.70 33.87
N LYS A 289 12.15 14.93 34.15
CA LYS A 289 11.61 14.71 35.51
C LYS A 289 10.12 14.40 35.51
#